data_AF-A0A965YWQ5-F1
#
_entry.id   AF-A0A965YWQ5-F1
#
_cell.length_a   1.000
_cell.length_b   1.000
_cell.length_c   1.000
_cell.angle_alpha   90.00
_cell.angle_beta   90.00
_cell.angle_gamma   90.00
#
_symmetry.space_group_name_H-M   'P 1'
#
loop_
_entity.id
_entity.type
_entity.pdbx_description
1 polymer ?
#
loop_
_entity_poly.entity_id
_entity_poly.type
_entity_poly.pdbx_seq_one_letter_code
_entity_poly.pdbx_strand_id
1 'polypeptide(L)'
;ITISKNGLLVKLNVDSTDMQVNNNFINLDVPPEVREGRTFVPLRAVAEAFGAEVNYFGYEQKVEIKYQDIILEMWIGRNEARKIKRL
;
A
#
# COMPACT_ATOMS: atom_id res chain seq x y z
N ILE A 1 -7.25 -8.42 -8.27
CA ILE A 1 -7.11 -6.95 -8.08
C ILE A 1 -6.04 -6.47 -9.04
N THR A 2 -6.32 -5.45 -9.85
CA THR A 2 -5.33 -4.84 -10.76
C THR A 2 -5.25 -3.34 -10.46
N ILE A 3 -4.05 -2.83 -10.23
CA ILE A 3 -3.77 -1.41 -9.98
C ILE A 3 -2.77 -0.96 -11.04
N SER A 4 -3.05 0.12 -11.75
CA SER A 4 -2.17 0.64 -12.80
C SER A 4 -1.90 2.12 -12.65
N LYS A 5 -0.65 2.54 -12.81
CA LYS A 5 -0.24 3.95 -12.84
C LYS A 5 0.99 4.11 -13.72
N ASN A 6 0.98 5.07 -14.64
CA ASN A 6 2.12 5.42 -15.49
C ASN A 6 2.79 4.22 -16.19
N GLY A 7 1.99 3.25 -16.66
CA GLY A 7 2.48 2.03 -17.31
C GLY A 7 2.96 0.93 -16.35
N LEU A 8 3.10 1.21 -15.05
CA LEU A 8 3.30 0.18 -14.04
C LEU A 8 1.97 -0.54 -13.77
N LEU A 9 2.01 -1.86 -13.76
CA LEU A 9 0.86 -2.72 -13.49
C LEU A 9 1.16 -3.62 -12.29
N VAL A 10 0.31 -3.54 -11.27
CA VAL A 10 0.35 -4.39 -10.08
C VAL A 10 -0.89 -5.28 -10.06
N LYS A 11 -0.69 -6.59 -9.99
CA LYS A 11 -1.75 -7.59 -9.87
C LYS A 11 -1.61 -8.33 -8.55
N LEU A 12 -2.72 -8.44 -7.84
CA LEU A 12 -2.84 -9.28 -6.64
C LEU A 12 -4.04 -10.20 -6.82
N ASN A 13 -3.96 -11.41 -6.29
CA ASN A 13 -5.09 -12.34 -6.24
C ASN A 13 -5.50 -12.53 -4.78
N VAL A 14 -6.81 -12.59 -4.53
CA VAL A 14 -7.32 -12.86 -3.18
C VAL A 14 -6.82 -14.23 -2.73
N ASP A 15 -6.47 -14.35 -1.46
CA ASP A 15 -5.93 -15.57 -0.81
C ASP A 15 -4.58 -16.06 -1.38
N SER A 16 -3.92 -15.25 -2.21
CA SER A 16 -2.60 -15.53 -2.77
C SER A 16 -1.57 -14.55 -2.23
N THR A 17 -0.43 -15.07 -1.78
CA THR A 17 0.73 -14.23 -1.41
C THR A 17 1.56 -13.81 -2.62
N ASP A 18 1.30 -14.36 -3.80
CA ASP A 18 1.97 -13.91 -5.03
C ASP A 18 1.36 -12.61 -5.55
N MET A 19 2.14 -11.53 -5.50
CA MET A 19 1.88 -10.28 -6.19
C MET A 19 2.74 -10.21 -7.47
N GLN A 20 2.15 -9.74 -8.56
CA GLN A 20 2.89 -9.48 -9.80
C GLN A 20 3.02 -7.97 -10.01
N VAL A 21 4.25 -7.50 -10.23
CA VAL A 21 4.57 -6.13 -10.64
C VAL A 21 5.19 -6.19 -12.04
N ASN A 22 4.43 -5.75 -13.05
CA ASN A 22 4.69 -5.98 -14.47
C ASN A 22 4.93 -7.47 -14.76
N ASN A 23 6.17 -7.87 -15.00
CA ASN A 23 6.57 -9.25 -15.29
C ASN A 23 7.31 -9.93 -14.13
N ASN A 24 7.47 -9.24 -12.99
CA ASN A 24 8.17 -9.74 -11.82
C ASN A 24 7.18 -10.18 -10.73
N PHE A 25 7.52 -11.24 -10.01
CA PHE A 25 6.75 -11.71 -8.87
C PHE A 25 7.39 -11.27 -7.55
N ILE A 26 6.55 -10.87 -6.60
CA ILE A 26 6.90 -10.44 -5.24
C ILE A 26 6.02 -11.25 -4.28
N ASN A 27 6.66 -11.90 -3.30
CA ASN A 27 5.93 -12.60 -2.25
C ASN A 27 5.47 -11.60 -1.18
N LEU A 28 4.20 -11.69 -0.80
CA LEU A 28 3.56 -10.85 0.21
C LEU A 28 3.63 -11.52 1.58
N ASP A 29 3.80 -10.71 2.63
CA ASP A 29 3.69 -11.20 4.02
C ASP A 29 2.27 -11.65 4.38
N VAL A 30 1.27 -11.00 3.77
CA VAL A 30 -0.16 -11.29 3.96
C VAL A 30 -0.88 -11.20 2.61
N PRO A 31 -1.77 -12.15 2.28
CA PRO A 31 -2.53 -12.09 1.05
C PRO A 31 -3.61 -11.00 1.10
N PRO A 32 -4.08 -10.48 -0.04
CA PRO A 32 -5.33 -9.75 -0.09
C PRO A 32 -6.49 -10.63 0.37
N GLU A 33 -7.43 -10.03 1.09
CA GLU A 33 -8.58 -10.74 1.67
C GLU A 33 -9.88 -9.97 1.43
N VAL A 34 -11.00 -10.66 1.39
CA VAL A 34 -12.32 -10.03 1.29
C VAL A 34 -12.97 -10.00 2.67
N ARG A 35 -13.28 -8.80 3.16
CA ARG A 35 -14.04 -8.59 4.41
C ARG A 35 -15.19 -7.63 4.13
N GLU A 36 -16.39 -8.04 4.51
CA GLU A 36 -17.60 -7.22 4.37
C GLU A 36 -17.81 -6.66 2.93
N GLY A 37 -17.54 -7.48 1.92
CA GLY A 37 -17.69 -7.09 0.51
C GLY A 37 -16.62 -6.13 -0.02
N ARG A 38 -15.56 -5.86 0.76
CA ARG A 38 -14.41 -5.06 0.35
C ARG A 38 -13.16 -5.92 0.34
N THR A 39 -12.31 -5.69 -0.65
CA THR A 39 -10.98 -6.29 -0.69
C THR A 39 -9.98 -5.43 0.06
N PHE A 40 -9.36 -6.00 1.08
CA PHE A 40 -8.26 -5.41 1.83
C PHE A 40 -6.96 -5.89 1.18
N VAL A 41 -6.06 -4.94 0.87
CA VAL A 41 -4.78 -5.23 0.21
C VAL A 41 -3.62 -4.82 1.13
N PRO A 42 -2.46 -5.48 1.03
CA PRO A 42 -1.30 -5.12 1.84
C PRO A 42 -0.77 -3.73 1.44
N LEU A 43 -1.04 -2.75 2.30
CA LEU A 43 -0.73 -1.34 2.04
C LEU A 43 0.74 -1.11 1.64
N ARG A 44 1.67 -1.68 2.42
CA ARG A 44 3.12 -1.53 2.20
C ARG A 44 3.53 -2.04 0.82
N ALA A 45 3.17 -3.27 0.49
CA ALA A 45 3.56 -3.90 -0.77
C ALA A 45 3.05 -3.12 -1.98
N VAL A 46 1.80 -2.66 -1.93
CA VAL A 46 1.22 -1.84 -3.01
C VAL A 46 1.93 -0.49 -3.10
N ALA A 47 2.12 0.21 -1.98
CA ALA A 47 2.75 1.53 -1.97
C ALA A 47 4.21 1.48 -2.49
N GLU A 48 5.00 0.51 -2.01
CA GLU A 48 6.39 0.31 -2.42
C GLU A 48 6.51 -0.12 -3.88
N ALA A 49 5.57 -0.92 -4.40
CA ALA A 49 5.54 -1.24 -5.83
C ALA A 49 5.45 0.01 -6.72
N PHE A 50 4.73 1.04 -6.26
CA PHE A 50 4.66 2.33 -6.96
C PHE A 50 5.81 3.29 -6.63
N GLY A 51 6.80 2.88 -5.83
CA GLY A 51 7.98 3.67 -5.49
C GLY A 51 7.78 4.60 -4.29
N ALA A 52 6.79 4.34 -3.44
CA ALA A 52 6.67 5.03 -2.16
C ALA A 52 7.53 4.37 -1.07
N GLU A 53 7.94 5.14 -0.08
CA GLU A 53 8.57 4.65 1.16
C GLU A 53 7.50 4.60 2.26
N VAL A 54 7.43 3.49 3.01
CA VAL A 54 6.44 3.30 4.08
C VAL A 54 7.12 3.08 5.42
N ASN A 55 6.89 3.99 6.37
CA ASN A 55 7.38 3.90 7.74
C ASN A 55 6.21 3.67 8.71
N TYR A 56 6.47 2.87 9.75
CA TYR A 56 5.53 2.68 10.86
C TYR A 56 6.14 3.14 12.17
N PHE A 57 5.48 4.09 12.83
CA PHE A 57 5.86 4.63 14.12
C PHE A 57 4.97 4.00 15.20
N GLY A 58 5.43 2.90 15.78
CA GLY A 58 4.64 2.07 16.69
C GLY A 58 4.12 2.81 17.92
N TYR A 59 4.92 3.70 18.52
CA TYR A 59 4.48 4.50 19.68
C TYR A 59 3.33 5.45 19.34
N GLU A 60 3.36 6.05 18.14
CA GLU A 60 2.32 6.97 17.66
C GLU A 60 1.14 6.24 17.00
N GLN A 61 1.24 4.93 16.80
CA GLN A 61 0.32 4.14 15.98
C GLN A 61 0.11 4.78 14.59
N LYS A 62 1.18 5.35 14.03
CA LYS A 62 1.17 6.16 12.81
C LYS A 62 1.89 5.44 11.67
N VAL A 63 1.27 5.42 10.50
CA VAL A 63 1.90 5.02 9.24
C VAL A 63 2.20 6.28 8.44
N GLU A 64 3.43 6.41 7.95
CA GLU A 64 3.85 7.47 7.05
C GLU A 64 4.18 6.87 5.69
N ILE A 65 3.60 7.42 4.63
CA ILE A 65 3.87 7.04 3.24
C ILE A 65 4.45 8.26 2.54
N LYS A 66 5.72 8.18 2.14
CA LYS A 66 6.38 9.22 1.35
C LYS A 66 6.37 8.84 -0.11
N TYR A 67 5.82 9.71 -0.96
CA TYR A 67 5.80 9.53 -2.40
C TYR A 67 6.04 10.85 -3.10
N GLN A 68 7.21 10.99 -3.75
CA GLN A 68 7.64 12.24 -4.40
C GLN A 68 7.60 13.42 -3.41
N ASP A 69 6.84 14.47 -3.72
CA ASP A 69 6.63 15.66 -2.90
C ASP A 69 5.49 15.50 -1.88
N ILE A 70 4.87 14.32 -1.79
CA ILE A 70 3.73 14.07 -0.90
C ILE A 70 4.16 13.17 0.27
N ILE A 71 3.77 13.57 1.47
CA ILE A 71 3.74 12.69 2.65
C ILE A 71 2.28 12.48 3.01
N LEU A 72 1.87 11.21 3.14
CA LEU A 72 0.59 10.82 3.69
C LEU A 72 0.80 10.18 5.05
N GLU A 73 0.18 10.72 6.08
CA GLU A 73 0.16 10.12 7.41
C GLU A 73 -1.22 9.55 7.71
N MET A 74 -1.22 8.37 8.30
CA MET A 74 -2.43 7.65 8.72
C MET A 74 -2.23 7.17 10.15
N TRP A 75 -3.30 7.05 10.92
CA TRP A 75 -3.25 6.56 12.30
C TRP A 75 -4.17 5.36 12.47
N ILE A 76 -3.68 4.32 13.15
CA ILE A 76 -4.48 3.13 13.45
C ILE A 76 -5.68 3.54 14.31
N GLY A 77 -6.85 3.01 13.96
CA GLY A 77 -8.12 3.32 14.63
C GLY A 77 -8.75 4.65 14.21
N ARG A 78 -8.16 5.40 13.27
CA ARG A 78 -8.74 6.64 12.73
C ARG A 78 -9.16 6.43 11.28
N ASN A 79 -10.32 6.98 10.90
CA ASN A 79 -10.81 6.98 9.51
C ASN A 79 -10.38 8.24 8.76
N GLU A 80 -9.18 8.74 9.06
CA GLU A 80 -8.64 10.00 8.55
C GLU A 80 -7.18 9.81 8.17
N ALA A 81 -6.75 10.53 7.13
CA ALA A 81 -5.36 10.61 6.73
C ALA A 81 -4.98 12.08 6.51
N ARG A 82 -3.77 12.46 6.91
CA ARG A 82 -3.21 13.79 6.71
C ARG A 82 -2.27 13.79 5.52
N LYS A 83 -2.59 14.59 4.50
CA LYS A 83 -1.71 14.82 3.34
C LYS A 83 -0.89 16.08 3.57
N ILE A 84 0.42 15.98 3.36
CA ILE A 84 1.39 17.07 3.45
C ILE A 84 2.12 17.17 2.11
N LYS A 85 2.29 18.38 1.59
CA LYS A 85 3.09 18.65 0.39
C LYS A 85 4.42 19.28 0.80
N ARG A 86 5.54 18.70 0.37
CA ARG A 86 6.88 19.28 0.56
C ARG A 86 7.09 20.34 -0.53
N LEU A 87 7.58 21.51 -0.11
CA LEU A 87 7.98 22.59 -1.00
C LEU A 87 9.31 22.28 -1.68
#